data_AF-A0A5D8QAV9-F1
#
_entry.id   AF-A0A5D8QAV9-F1
#
_cell.length_a   1.000
_cell.length_b   1.000
_cell.length_c   1.000
_cell.angle_alpha   90.00
_cell.angle_beta   90.00
_cell.angle_gamma   90.00
#
_symmetry.space_group_name_H-M   'P 1'
#
loop_
_entity.id
_entity.type
_entity.pdbx_description
1 polymer ?
#
loop_
_entity_poly.entity_id
_entity_poly.type
_entity_poly.pdbx_seq_one_letter_code
_entity_poly.pdbx_strand_id
1 'polypeptide(L)'
;MERQSLEVSDKLSLFEELYSLTVEQGKAIDNRDFDALTALIEKKQQVINAIDSINVKDAIDRVSSSTEQLKEIKNKIKTADDINRDKMISIANLLSEKLGAIKTKRRQIKALYMNIGDSGNFLDKRG
;
A
#
# COMPACT_ATOMS: atom_id res chain seq x y z
N MET A 1 9.52 -32.00 23.76
CA MET A 1 8.93 -31.99 22.41
C MET A 1 7.63 -31.19 22.35
N GLU A 2 6.72 -31.27 23.33
CA GLU A 2 5.43 -30.52 23.30
C GLU A 2 5.53 -28.99 23.28
N ARG A 3 6.53 -28.37 23.93
CA ARG A 3 6.66 -26.89 23.93
C ARG A 3 7.03 -26.32 22.55
N GLN A 4 7.88 -27.02 21.80
CA GLN A 4 8.26 -26.59 20.45
C GLN A 4 7.11 -26.73 19.44
N SER A 5 6.24 -27.72 19.59
CA SER A 5 5.08 -27.87 18.70
C SER A 5 4.01 -26.79 18.92
N LEU A 6 3.84 -26.31 20.15
CA LEU A 6 2.94 -25.18 20.45
C LEU A 6 3.47 -23.87 19.88
N GLU A 7 4.75 -23.55 20.07
CA GLU A 7 5.34 -22.31 19.54
C GLU A 7 5.38 -22.25 18.00
N VAL A 8 5.60 -23.39 17.35
CA VAL A 8 5.49 -23.51 15.88
C VAL A 8 4.06 -23.29 15.39
N SER A 9 3.07 -23.81 16.14
CA SER A 9 1.65 -23.64 15.82
C SER A 9 1.21 -22.19 15.94
N ASP A 10 1.63 -21.49 16.99
CA ASP A 10 1.32 -20.07 17.22
C ASP A 10 2.00 -19.16 16.19
N LYS A 11 3.19 -19.54 15.72
CA LYS A 11 3.89 -18.81 14.66
C LYS A 11 3.20 -18.99 13.31
N LEU A 12 2.78 -20.21 13.00
CA LEU A 12 2.07 -20.50 11.74
C LEU A 12 0.75 -19.74 11.65
N SER A 13 -0.03 -19.69 12.74
CA SER A 13 -1.29 -18.95 12.78
C SER A 13 -1.11 -17.45 12.53
N LEU A 14 -0.05 -16.84 13.08
CA LEU A 14 0.27 -15.43 12.81
C LEU A 14 0.64 -15.19 11.34
N PHE A 15 1.38 -16.11 10.70
CA PHE A 15 1.64 -16.01 9.26
C PHE A 15 0.38 -16.23 8.43
N GLU A 16 -0.53 -17.10 8.85
CA GLU A 16 -1.86 -17.27 8.21
C GLU A 16 -2.72 -16.02 8.33
N GLU A 17 -2.73 -15.39 9.50
CA GLU A 17 -3.41 -14.11 9.72
C GLU A 17 -2.80 -13.01 8.84
N LEU A 18 -1.48 -12.89 8.81
CA LEU A 18 -0.78 -11.92 7.97
C LEU A 18 -1.11 -12.14 6.48
N TYR A 19 -1.17 -13.40 6.04
CA TYR A 19 -1.58 -13.73 4.68
C TYR A 19 -3.02 -13.29 4.39
N SER A 20 -3.97 -13.58 5.29
CA SER A 20 -5.35 -13.16 5.15
C SER A 20 -5.46 -11.64 5.02
N LEU A 21 -4.77 -10.90 5.90
CA LEU A 21 -4.73 -9.43 5.86
C LEU A 21 -4.12 -8.91 4.55
N THR A 22 -3.08 -9.55 4.01
CA THR A 22 -2.51 -9.19 2.71
C THR A 22 -3.49 -9.41 1.55
N VAL A 23 -4.29 -10.48 1.60
CA VAL A 23 -5.34 -10.70 0.60
C VAL A 23 -6.45 -9.66 0.72
N GLU A 24 -6.89 -9.32 1.93
CA GLU A 24 -7.87 -8.26 2.18
C GLU A 24 -7.37 -6.88 1.73
N GLN A 25 -6.10 -6.58 1.94
CA GLN A 25 -5.47 -5.37 1.42
C GLN A 25 -5.62 -5.28 -0.10
N GLY A 26 -5.42 -6.39 -0.81
CA GLY A 26 -5.63 -6.45 -2.26
C GLY A 26 -7.06 -6.07 -2.67
N LYS A 27 -8.07 -6.55 -1.92
CA LYS A 27 -9.48 -6.21 -2.16
C LYS A 27 -9.75 -4.73 -1.87
N ALA A 28 -9.19 -4.18 -0.80
CA ALA A 28 -9.33 -2.75 -0.47
C ALA A 28 -8.68 -1.85 -1.54
N ILE A 29 -7.53 -2.25 -2.10
CA ILE A 29 -6.89 -1.56 -3.25
C ILE A 29 -7.82 -1.57 -4.46
N ASP A 30 -8.38 -2.73 -4.81
CA ASP A 30 -9.28 -2.87 -5.98
C ASP A 30 -10.53 -2.00 -5.82
N ASN A 31 -11.08 -1.92 -4.60
CA ASN A 31 -12.24 -1.10 -4.26
C ASN A 31 -11.92 0.39 -4.04
N ARG A 32 -10.63 0.77 -4.03
CA ARG A 32 -10.15 2.13 -3.68
C ARG A 32 -10.61 2.60 -2.30
N ASP A 33 -10.73 1.68 -1.37
CA ASP A 33 -11.14 1.94 0.01
C ASP A 33 -9.90 2.30 0.85
N PHE A 34 -9.55 3.59 0.85
CA PHE A 34 -8.36 4.09 1.54
C PHE A 34 -8.47 4.05 3.07
N ASP A 35 -9.69 4.13 3.60
CA ASP A 35 -9.94 4.02 5.04
C ASP A 35 -9.70 2.58 5.49
N ALA A 36 -10.23 1.60 4.75
CA ALA A 36 -9.94 0.19 4.99
C ALA A 36 -8.44 -0.12 4.84
N LEU A 37 -7.75 0.47 3.86
CA LEU A 37 -6.29 0.29 3.70
C LEU A 37 -5.51 0.77 4.93
N THR A 38 -5.91 1.91 5.50
CA THR A 38 -5.24 2.45 6.69
C THR A 38 -5.40 1.51 7.89
N ALA A 39 -6.63 1.05 8.13
CA ALA A 39 -6.91 0.08 9.19
C ALA A 39 -6.18 -1.26 9.00
N LEU A 40 -6.07 -1.74 7.75
CA LEU A 40 -5.36 -2.98 7.42
C LEU A 40 -3.85 -2.86 7.65
N ILE A 41 -3.24 -1.71 7.35
CA ILE A 41 -1.82 -1.47 7.61
C ILE A 41 -1.52 -1.55 9.11
N GLU A 42 -2.35 -0.93 9.95
CA GLU A 42 -2.20 -0.97 11.40
C GLU A 42 -2.29 -2.40 11.94
N LYS A 43 -3.29 -3.18 11.49
CA LYS A 43 -3.44 -4.59 11.86
C LYS A 43 -2.25 -5.45 11.41
N LYS A 44 -1.80 -5.29 10.15
CA LYS A 44 -0.61 -5.99 9.65
C LYS A 44 0.62 -5.68 10.49
N GLN A 45 0.80 -4.42 10.90
CA GLN A 45 1.92 -4.03 11.75
C GLN A 45 1.87 -4.72 13.13
N GLN A 46 0.68 -4.86 13.73
CA GLN A 46 0.52 -5.59 14.99
C GLN A 46 0.93 -7.06 14.87
N VAL A 47 0.49 -7.73 13.80
CA VAL A 47 0.83 -9.14 13.53
C VAL A 47 2.34 -9.29 13.26
N ILE A 48 2.95 -8.38 12.50
CA ILE A 48 4.40 -8.37 12.27
C ILE A 48 5.17 -8.22 13.58
N ASN A 49 4.76 -7.30 14.45
CA ASN A 49 5.40 -7.11 15.75
C ASN A 49 5.30 -8.38 16.63
N ALA A 50 4.18 -9.10 16.56
CA ALA A 50 4.01 -10.37 17.27
C ALA A 50 4.95 -11.46 16.70
N ILE A 51 5.04 -11.57 15.37
CA ILE A 51 5.98 -12.48 14.69
C ILE A 51 7.42 -12.18 15.08
N ASP A 52 7.82 -10.91 15.09
CA ASP A 52 9.17 -10.48 15.44
C ASP A 52 9.51 -10.81 16.89
N SER A 53 8.55 -10.63 17.81
CA SER A 53 8.71 -11.01 19.21
C SER A 53 9.00 -12.50 19.38
N ILE A 54 8.30 -13.36 18.62
CA ILE A 54 8.55 -14.81 18.60
C ILE A 54 9.92 -15.11 17.99
N ASN A 55 10.30 -14.46 16.88
CA ASN A 55 11.60 -14.67 16.25
C ASN A 55 12.78 -14.31 17.18
N VAL A 56 12.64 -13.25 17.97
CA VAL A 56 13.65 -12.87 18.98
C VAL A 56 13.76 -13.95 20.05
N LYS A 57 12.63 -14.48 20.53
CA LYS A 57 12.62 -15.57 21.51
C LYS A 57 13.27 -16.84 20.95
N ASP A 58 12.90 -17.25 19.73
CA ASP A 58 13.48 -18.40 19.04
C ASP A 58 15.01 -18.29 18.92
N ALA A 59 15.52 -17.08 18.62
CA ALA A 59 16.94 -16.82 18.50
C ALA A 59 17.69 -16.94 19.84
N ILE A 60 17.09 -16.46 20.93
CA ILE A 60 17.62 -16.61 22.29
C ILE A 60 17.65 -18.08 22.70
N ASP A 61 16.56 -18.80 22.43
CA ASP A 61 16.39 -20.20 22.81
C ASP A 61 17.10 -21.18 21.84
N ARG A 62 17.75 -20.66 20.79
CA ARG A 62 18.43 -21.42 19.71
C ARG A 62 17.52 -22.47 19.05
N VAL A 63 16.22 -22.19 18.98
CA VAL A 63 15.24 -23.06 18.37
C VAL A 63 15.20 -22.78 16.87
N SER A 64 15.62 -23.76 16.05
CA SER A 64 15.42 -23.71 14.60
C SER A 64 14.06 -24.32 14.25
N SER A 65 13.05 -23.47 14.07
CA SER A 65 11.65 -23.87 13.89
C SER A 65 11.10 -23.60 12.48
N SER A 66 11.94 -23.67 11.44
CA SER A 66 11.47 -23.44 10.06
C SER A 66 10.83 -24.70 9.48
N THR A 67 9.50 -24.80 9.57
CA THR A 67 8.73 -25.86 8.92
C THR A 67 8.50 -25.55 7.44
N GLU A 68 8.27 -26.57 6.63
CA GLU A 68 7.98 -26.38 5.20
C GLU A 68 6.71 -25.55 4.97
N GLN A 69 5.70 -25.73 5.83
CA GLN A 69 4.46 -24.93 5.83
C GLN A 69 4.74 -23.44 6.07
N LEU A 70 5.65 -23.11 7.00
CA LEU A 70 6.04 -21.71 7.26
C LEU A 70 6.75 -21.08 6.05
N LYS A 71 7.54 -21.84 5.30
CA LYS A 71 8.15 -21.34 4.05
C LYS A 71 7.11 -21.13 2.97
N GLU A 72 6.19 -22.07 2.82
CA GLU A 72 5.12 -21.99 1.83
C GLU A 72 4.28 -20.72 2.05
N ILE A 73 3.86 -20.47 3.30
CA ILE A 73 3.01 -19.31 3.58
C ILE A 73 3.76 -17.98 3.45
N LYS A 74 5.04 -17.92 3.82
CA LYS A 74 5.89 -16.75 3.56
C LYS A 74 5.97 -16.43 2.06
N ASN A 75 6.09 -17.44 1.22
CA ASN A 75 6.09 -17.27 -0.24
C ASN A 75 4.73 -16.78 -0.77
N LYS A 76 3.62 -17.27 -0.19
CA LYS A 76 2.26 -16.79 -0.52
C LYS A 76 2.07 -15.32 -0.14
N ILE A 77 2.51 -14.92 1.06
CA ILE A 77 2.48 -13.52 1.51
C ILE A 77 3.29 -12.64 0.57
N LYS A 78 4.53 -13.03 0.26
CA LYS A 78 5.41 -12.29 -0.64
C LYS A 78 4.76 -12.08 -2.02
N THR A 79 4.26 -13.15 -2.63
CA THR A 79 3.57 -13.08 -3.93
C THR A 79 2.38 -12.13 -3.87
N ALA A 80 1.57 -12.19 -2.81
CA ALA A 80 0.41 -11.33 -2.67
C ALA A 80 0.80 -9.85 -2.43
N ASP A 81 1.85 -9.59 -1.64
CA ASP A 81 2.38 -8.24 -1.44
C ASP A 81 2.95 -7.64 -2.73
N ASP A 82 3.66 -8.43 -3.54
CA ASP A 82 4.19 -8.01 -4.85
C ASP A 82 3.03 -7.60 -5.79
N ILE A 83 1.97 -8.41 -5.86
CA ILE A 83 0.75 -8.08 -6.63
C ILE A 83 0.11 -6.78 -6.13
N ASN A 84 -0.04 -6.64 -4.80
CA ASN A 84 -0.63 -5.45 -4.20
C ASN A 84 0.21 -4.18 -4.48
N ARG A 85 1.53 -4.32 -4.45
CA ARG A 85 2.46 -3.23 -4.78
C ARG A 85 2.28 -2.78 -6.22
N ASP A 86 2.22 -3.71 -7.17
CA ASP A 86 2.05 -3.40 -8.59
C ASP A 86 0.72 -2.67 -8.85
N LYS A 87 -0.37 -3.11 -8.18
CA LYS A 87 -1.66 -2.42 -8.23
C LYS A 87 -1.56 -0.98 -7.72
N MET A 88 -0.91 -0.76 -6.58
CA MET A 88 -0.72 0.58 -6.01
C MET A 88 0.12 1.50 -6.91
N ILE A 89 1.18 0.97 -7.53
CA ILE A 89 2.00 1.71 -8.50
C ILE A 89 1.16 2.13 -9.70
N SER A 90 0.34 1.21 -10.24
CA SER A 90 -0.56 1.50 -11.36
C SER A 90 -1.56 2.62 -11.01
N ILE A 91 -2.17 2.57 -9.82
CA ILE A 91 -3.06 3.63 -9.34
C ILE A 91 -2.32 4.98 -9.21
N ALA A 92 -1.09 4.97 -8.66
CA ALA A 92 -0.29 6.18 -8.50
C ALA A 92 0.08 6.82 -9.85
N ASN A 93 0.42 6.01 -10.85
CA ASN A 93 0.70 6.47 -12.21
C ASN A 93 -0.54 7.12 -12.85
N LEU A 94 -1.70 6.45 -12.75
CA LEU A 94 -2.97 6.99 -13.26
C LEU A 94 -3.33 8.33 -12.60
N LEU A 95 -3.15 8.46 -11.29
CA LEU A 95 -3.39 9.71 -10.57
C LEU A 95 -2.43 10.83 -11.03
N SER A 96 -1.16 10.49 -11.25
CA SER A 96 -0.14 11.43 -11.73
C SER A 96 -0.47 11.97 -13.13
N GLU A 97 -0.91 11.10 -14.04
CA GLU A 97 -1.37 11.50 -15.38
C GLU A 97 -2.58 12.43 -15.30
N LYS A 98 -3.58 12.09 -14.49
CA LYS A 98 -4.77 12.92 -14.29
C LYS A 98 -4.42 14.29 -13.72
N LEU A 99 -3.52 14.35 -12.74
CA LEU A 99 -3.01 15.61 -12.18
C LEU A 99 -2.28 16.44 -13.23
N GLY A 100 -1.48 15.80 -14.10
CA GLY A 100 -0.84 16.44 -15.24
C GLY A 100 -1.86 17.08 -16.18
N ALA A 101 -2.90 16.34 -16.57
CA ALA A 101 -3.98 16.85 -17.42
C ALA A 101 -4.72 18.04 -16.78
N ILE A 102 -5.01 17.97 -15.47
CA ILE A 102 -5.65 19.07 -14.72
C ILE A 102 -4.75 20.31 -14.73
N LYS A 103 -3.45 20.17 -14.49
CA LYS A 103 -2.48 21.29 -14.53
C LYS A 103 -2.44 21.94 -15.90
N THR A 104 -2.44 21.16 -16.98
CA THR A 104 -2.48 21.66 -18.36
C THR A 104 -3.77 22.42 -18.65
N LYS A 105 -4.93 21.85 -18.30
CA LYS A 105 -6.24 22.53 -18.44
C LYS A 105 -6.27 23.86 -17.67
N ARG A 106 -5.77 23.87 -16.43
CA ARG A 106 -5.68 25.10 -15.60
C ARG A 106 -4.82 26.18 -16.27
N ARG A 107 -3.69 25.80 -16.89
CA ARG A 107 -2.85 26.75 -17.65
C ARG A 107 -3.57 27.32 -18.87
N GLN A 108 -4.26 26.48 -19.64
CA GLN A 108 -5.04 26.92 -20.81
C GLN A 108 -6.15 27.90 -20.42
N ILE A 109 -6.90 27.58 -19.35
CA ILE A 109 -7.94 28.48 -18.83
C ILE A 109 -7.33 29.84 -18.45
N LYS A 110 -6.22 29.85 -17.70
CA LYS A 110 -5.54 31.10 -17.32
C LYS A 110 -5.11 31.93 -18.53
N ALA A 111 -4.60 31.28 -19.58
CA ALA A 111 -4.20 31.96 -20.82
C ALA A 111 -5.38 32.60 -21.55
N LEU A 112 -6.54 31.93 -21.59
CA LEU A 112 -7.78 32.49 -22.17
C LEU A 112 -8.22 33.75 -21.41
N TYR A 113 -8.23 33.72 -20.07
CA TYR A 113 -8.60 34.89 -19.27
C TYR A 113 -7.60 36.05 -19.38
N MET A 114 -6.30 35.78 -19.53
CA MET A 114 -5.30 36.83 -19.76
C MET A 114 -5.46 37.52 -21.12
N ASN A 115 -5.78 36.76 -22.18
CA ASN A 115 -6.02 37.34 -23.52
C ASN A 115 -7.30 38.20 -23.59
N ILE A 116 -8.31 37.93 -22.76
CA ILE A 116 -9.52 38.76 -22.66
C ILE A 116 -9.24 40.09 -21.93
N GLY A 117 -8.33 40.09 -20.95
CA GLY A 117 -7.94 41.31 -20.22
C GLY A 117 -7.08 42.28 -21.04
N ASP A 118 -6.22 41.76 -21.93
CA ASP A 118 -5.29 42.57 -22.74
C ASP A 118 -5.95 43.18 -24.00
N SER A 119 -7.05 42.59 -24.48
CA SER A 119 -7.83 43.12 -25.60
C SER A 119 -8.73 44.30 -25.22
N GLY A 120 -8.93 44.58 -23.93
CA GLY A 120 -9.65 45.75 -23.43
C GLY A 120 -8.86 47.07 -23.42
N ASN A 121 -7.54 47.02 -23.66
CA ASN A 121 -6.64 48.17 -23.48
C ASN A 121 -6.30 48.93 -24.79
N PHE A 122 -6.98 48.61 -25.90
CA PHE A 122 -6.77 49.25 -27.20
C PHE A 122 -7.71 50.42 -27.49
N LEU A 123 -8.65 50.75 -26.60
CA LEU A 123 -9.63 51.82 -26.83
C LEU A 123 -9.21 53.20 -26.29
N ASP A 124 -8.11 53.32 -25.54
CA ASP A 124 -7.75 54.57 -24.83
C ASP A 124 -6.48 55.28 -25.35
N LYS A 125 -6.09 55.04 -26.61
CA LYS A 125 -4.95 55.73 -27.26
C LYS A 125 -5.34 56.47 -28.54
N ARG A 126 -6.52 57.11 -28.54
CA ARG A 126 -6.87 58.17 -29.49
C ARG A 126 -7.39 59.37 -28.71
N GLY A 127 -6.47 60.12 -28.11
CA GLY A 127 -6.68 61.44 -27.52
C GLY A 127 -5.48 62.30 -27.84
#